data_AF-A0A9P1BGB3-F1
#
_entry.id   AF-A0A9P1BGB3-F1
#
_cell.length_a   1.000
_cell.length_b   1.000
_cell.length_c   1.000
_cell.angle_alpha   90.00
_cell.angle_beta   90.00
_cell.angle_gamma   90.00
#
_symmetry.space_group_name_H-M   'P 1'
#
loop_
_entity.id
_entity.type
_entity.pdbx_description
1 polymer ?
#
loop_
_entity_poly.entity_id
_entity_poly.type
_entity_poly.pdbx_seq_one_letter_code
_entity_poly.pdbx_strand_id
1 'polypeptide(L)'
;MSKQIFVNLPVSDLSASMALYEALGFENNKQFSDETAACMVWSEAIFVMLLTHDKWKTFTTRPIPPTTSSEVMLALACDSRETVDKLNDVASQNGGTADINPKQDLGFMYNRNLADLDGHVWEMFWMNAEAADSGKSKGLALRVRESLAWLLPSAVLVLVPKCPACLVAYVGLWTGLGLSLTTATYLRWAMFVICGACLLYLAARYLSRLGEHTHAGDALAAARRRLPMTPMEPVPVTGTKGAVSLQEVFEGRRMLVVYHFMWKKGAPHHKQCEGCTHSQAAMTEAVCAYLAERDVTYAVFSSGPLDEIVAYREFMGWKTPWYSTADSPDVLATRDGGDLRCYLNTDDQVFQTYETKWRGIEAMMPTLQLLDLTPYGRQETWEDSPELVQLDRAGSWWRRDGRPVAQWTRTDKPVDLK
;
A
#
# COMPACT_ATOMS: atom_id res chain seq x y z
N MET A 1 18.81 -5.74 -10.87
CA MET A 1 17.78 -6.61 -11.49
C MET A 1 16.58 -6.65 -10.56
N SER A 2 15.38 -6.40 -11.08
CA SER A 2 14.13 -6.71 -10.37
C SER A 2 14.12 -8.21 -10.03
N LYS A 3 13.55 -8.57 -8.88
CA LYS A 3 13.37 -9.98 -8.53
C LYS A 3 12.31 -10.56 -9.47
N GLN A 4 12.60 -11.71 -10.07
CA GLN A 4 11.72 -12.41 -11.01
C GLN A 4 11.39 -13.80 -10.50
N ILE A 5 10.24 -14.34 -10.90
CA ILE A 5 9.84 -15.73 -10.66
C ILE A 5 9.73 -16.47 -11.99
N PHE A 6 10.34 -17.65 -12.04
CA PHE A 6 10.21 -18.62 -13.12
C PHE A 6 9.53 -19.86 -12.57
N VAL A 7 8.31 -20.14 -13.02
CA VAL A 7 7.52 -21.30 -12.61
C VAL A 7 7.68 -22.37 -13.67
N ASN A 8 8.34 -23.48 -13.33
CA ASN A 8 8.48 -24.61 -14.25
C ASN A 8 7.27 -25.53 -14.11
N LEU A 9 6.59 -25.84 -15.21
CA LEU A 9 5.43 -26.74 -15.24
C LEU A 9 5.68 -27.88 -16.24
N PRO A 10 5.62 -29.16 -15.81
CA PRO A 10 5.71 -30.28 -16.74
C PRO A 10 4.43 -30.41 -17.55
N VAL A 11 4.55 -30.49 -18.88
CA VAL A 11 3.43 -30.63 -19.81
C VAL A 11 3.59 -31.85 -20.70
N SER A 12 2.46 -32.50 -21.02
CA SER A 12 2.41 -33.68 -21.88
C SER A 12 2.44 -33.34 -23.38
N ASP A 13 1.84 -32.22 -23.77
CA ASP A 13 1.87 -31.67 -25.14
C ASP A 13 2.27 -30.18 -25.09
N LEU A 14 3.51 -29.90 -25.49
CA LEU A 14 4.05 -28.54 -25.44
C LEU A 14 3.29 -27.57 -26.35
N SER A 15 2.87 -28.01 -27.55
CA SER A 15 2.19 -27.13 -28.51
C SER A 15 0.77 -26.80 -28.06
N ALA A 16 0.05 -27.80 -27.54
CA ALA A 16 -1.29 -27.59 -27.01
C ALA A 16 -1.26 -26.68 -25.77
N SER A 17 -0.31 -26.90 -24.87
CA SER A 17 -0.15 -26.05 -23.68
C SER A 17 0.24 -24.62 -24.06
N MET A 18 1.14 -24.41 -25.02
CA MET A 18 1.43 -23.07 -25.52
C MET A 18 0.17 -22.34 -26.02
N ALA A 19 -0.67 -23.00 -26.82
CA ALA A 19 -1.90 -22.41 -27.34
C ALA A 19 -2.89 -21.99 -26.23
N LEU A 20 -3.03 -22.82 -25.18
CA LEU A 20 -3.88 -22.48 -24.03
C LEU A 20 -3.32 -21.26 -23.28
N TYR A 21 -2.03 -21.22 -22.99
CA TYR A 21 -1.41 -20.11 -22.26
C TYR A 21 -1.44 -18.80 -23.08
N GLU A 22 -1.25 -18.87 -24.40
CA GLU A 22 -1.45 -17.71 -25.29
C GLU A 22 -2.90 -17.22 -25.27
N ALA A 23 -3.89 -18.12 -25.28
CA ALA A 23 -5.31 -17.76 -25.18
C ALA A 23 -5.63 -17.07 -23.83
N LEU A 24 -4.99 -17.51 -22.74
CA LEU A 24 -5.10 -16.89 -21.41
C LEU A 24 -4.40 -15.53 -21.31
N GLY A 25 -3.65 -15.11 -22.33
CA GLY A 25 -3.01 -13.81 -22.42
C GLY A 25 -1.51 -13.79 -22.09
N PHE A 26 -0.85 -14.96 -22.01
CA PHE A 26 0.60 -15.01 -21.90
C PHE A 26 1.26 -14.80 -23.26
N GLU A 27 2.43 -14.17 -23.27
CA GLU A 27 3.22 -13.97 -24.48
C GLU A 27 4.39 -14.97 -24.55
N ASN A 28 4.57 -15.66 -25.68
CA ASN A 28 5.71 -16.55 -25.83
C ASN A 28 7.02 -15.77 -26.06
N ASN A 29 8.01 -16.00 -25.21
CA ASN A 29 9.37 -15.52 -25.42
C ASN A 29 10.18 -16.54 -26.26
N LYS A 30 10.29 -16.26 -27.55
CA LYS A 30 10.98 -17.12 -28.53
C LYS A 30 12.48 -17.29 -28.27
N GLN A 31 13.13 -16.37 -27.53
CA GLN A 31 14.55 -16.50 -27.19
C GLN A 31 14.80 -17.64 -26.19
N PHE A 32 13.80 -17.93 -25.34
CA PHE A 32 13.87 -18.97 -24.31
C PHE A 32 12.89 -20.11 -24.57
N SER A 33 12.52 -20.31 -25.84
CA SER A 33 11.62 -21.38 -26.27
C SER A 33 12.28 -22.22 -27.37
N ASP A 34 12.19 -23.55 -27.23
CA ASP A 34 12.65 -24.55 -28.18
C ASP A 34 11.66 -25.73 -28.23
N GLU A 35 12.02 -26.81 -28.91
CA GLU A 35 11.15 -28.00 -29.07
C GLU A 35 10.92 -28.76 -27.76
N THR A 36 11.69 -28.47 -26.71
CA THR A 36 11.65 -29.16 -25.41
C THR A 36 11.05 -28.32 -24.29
N ALA A 37 10.96 -26.99 -24.48
CA ALA A 37 10.48 -26.04 -23.49
C ALA A 37 9.95 -24.75 -24.12
N ALA A 38 8.94 -24.12 -23.53
CA ALA A 38 8.44 -22.81 -23.93
C ALA A 38 8.37 -21.85 -22.75
N CYS A 39 8.83 -20.61 -22.94
CA CYS A 39 8.77 -19.56 -21.94
C CYS A 39 7.56 -18.66 -22.19
N MET A 40 6.53 -18.79 -21.34
CA MET A 40 5.29 -18.01 -21.38
C MET A 40 5.37 -16.85 -20.39
N VAL A 41 5.30 -15.63 -20.89
CA VAL A 41 5.49 -14.39 -20.11
C VAL A 41 4.13 -13.84 -19.71
N TRP A 42 3.90 -13.68 -18.41
CA TRP A 42 2.72 -12.98 -17.88
C TRP A 42 3.00 -11.50 -17.64
N SER A 43 4.19 -11.20 -17.13
CA SER A 43 4.68 -9.83 -16.89
C SER A 43 6.21 -9.81 -16.88
N GLU A 44 6.80 -8.61 -16.78
CA GLU A 44 8.26 -8.45 -16.64
C GLU A 44 8.88 -9.21 -15.44
N ALA A 45 8.04 -9.61 -14.47
CA ALA A 45 8.46 -10.30 -13.26
C ALA A 45 8.05 -11.78 -13.20
N ILE A 46 7.07 -12.23 -14.01
CA ILE A 46 6.47 -13.56 -13.90
C ILE A 46 6.58 -14.31 -15.24
N PHE A 47 7.32 -15.41 -15.20
CA PHE A 47 7.58 -16.30 -16.32
C PHE A 47 7.12 -17.71 -15.98
N VAL A 48 6.44 -18.38 -16.91
CA VAL A 48 6.04 -19.78 -16.80
C VAL A 48 6.78 -20.57 -17.86
N MET A 49 7.62 -21.50 -17.43
CA MET A 49 8.34 -22.40 -18.31
C MET A 49 7.54 -23.69 -18.46
N LEU A 50 6.90 -23.87 -19.61
CA LEU A 50 6.26 -25.13 -19.99
C LEU A 50 7.35 -26.09 -20.46
N LEU A 51 7.54 -27.21 -19.76
CA LEU A 51 8.61 -28.17 -20.02
C LEU A 51 8.03 -29.50 -20.44
N THR A 52 8.51 -30.09 -21.52
CA THR A 52 8.16 -31.50 -21.82
C THR A 52 8.56 -32.40 -20.66
N HIS A 53 7.85 -33.51 -20.44
CA HIS A 53 8.17 -34.44 -19.35
C HIS A 53 9.62 -34.93 -19.35
N ASP A 54 10.24 -35.08 -20.52
CA ASP A 54 11.65 -35.47 -20.61
C ASP A 54 12.60 -34.35 -20.20
N LYS A 55 12.29 -33.10 -20.58
CA LYS A 55 13.02 -31.92 -20.08
C LYS A 55 12.88 -31.79 -18.58
N TRP A 56 11.68 -31.92 -18.03
CA TRP A 56 11.40 -31.84 -16.58
C TRP A 56 12.25 -32.82 -15.76
N LYS A 57 12.37 -34.08 -16.19
CA LYS A 57 13.15 -35.12 -15.51
C LYS A 57 14.65 -34.77 -15.38
N THR A 58 15.16 -33.81 -16.15
CA THR A 58 16.54 -33.32 -16.01
C THR A 58 16.72 -32.37 -14.81
N PHE A 59 15.64 -31.74 -14.34
CA PHE A 59 15.64 -30.79 -13.22
C PHE A 59 15.45 -31.49 -11.87
N THR A 60 14.75 -32.63 -11.86
CA THR A 60 14.38 -33.30 -10.61
C THR A 60 14.12 -34.80 -10.83
N THR A 61 14.38 -35.59 -9.78
CA THR A 61 14.05 -37.02 -9.71
C THR A 61 12.71 -37.28 -9.02
N ARG A 62 12.03 -36.23 -8.53
CA ARG A 62 10.69 -36.35 -7.94
C ARG A 62 9.67 -36.72 -9.02
N PRO A 63 8.67 -37.58 -8.71
CA PRO A 63 7.63 -37.92 -9.67
C PRO A 63 6.78 -36.69 -10.01
N ILE A 64 6.28 -36.65 -11.24
CA ILE A 64 5.26 -35.66 -11.64
C ILE A 64 3.96 -36.03 -10.90
N PRO A 65 3.33 -35.10 -10.17
CA PRO A 65 2.06 -35.37 -9.49
C PRO A 65 0.99 -35.87 -10.47
N PRO A 66 0.14 -36.82 -10.08
CA PRO A 66 -1.02 -37.19 -10.90
C PRO A 66 -1.98 -36.01 -11.00
N THR A 67 -2.75 -35.91 -12.09
CA THR A 67 -3.72 -34.82 -12.34
C THR A 67 -4.83 -34.71 -11.28
N THR A 68 -4.98 -35.73 -10.43
CA THR A 68 -5.89 -35.73 -9.27
C THR A 68 -5.28 -35.12 -8.01
N SER A 69 -4.04 -34.62 -8.09
CA SER A 69 -3.29 -34.00 -7.01
C SER A 69 -2.73 -32.67 -7.47
N SER A 70 -2.64 -31.71 -6.56
CA SER A 70 -2.03 -30.40 -6.81
C SER A 70 -0.91 -30.16 -5.79
N GLU A 71 0.31 -29.95 -6.27
CA GLU A 71 1.44 -29.55 -5.41
C GLU A 71 1.35 -28.06 -5.04
N VAL A 72 0.88 -27.24 -5.99
CA VAL A 72 0.72 -25.80 -5.87
C VAL A 72 -0.53 -25.32 -6.61
N MET A 73 -1.10 -24.23 -6.12
CA MET A 73 -2.10 -23.42 -6.82
C MET A 73 -1.48 -22.05 -7.09
N LEU A 74 -1.47 -21.64 -8.36
CA LEU A 74 -0.84 -20.41 -8.81
C LEU A 74 -1.90 -19.32 -8.97
N ALA A 75 -1.84 -18.29 -8.12
CA ALA A 75 -2.82 -17.21 -8.13
C ALA A 75 -2.34 -16.02 -8.97
N LEU A 76 -3.17 -15.60 -9.94
CA LEU A 76 -2.96 -14.42 -10.76
C LEU A 76 -4.04 -13.38 -10.47
N ALA A 77 -3.58 -12.18 -10.14
CA ALA A 77 -4.46 -11.04 -9.92
C ALA A 77 -5.00 -10.52 -11.26
N CYS A 78 -6.30 -10.24 -11.31
CA CYS A 78 -7.00 -9.67 -12.44
C CYS A 78 -7.54 -8.27 -12.09
N ASP A 79 -7.68 -7.41 -13.11
CA ASP A 79 -8.13 -6.03 -12.94
C ASP A 79 -9.62 -5.89 -12.58
N SER A 80 -10.44 -6.88 -12.96
CA SER A 80 -11.89 -6.86 -12.71
C SER A 80 -12.47 -8.26 -12.54
N ARG A 81 -13.69 -8.32 -11.99
CA ARG A 81 -14.46 -9.58 -11.84
C ARG A 81 -14.80 -10.21 -13.19
N GLU A 82 -15.09 -9.37 -14.18
CA GLU A 82 -15.39 -9.78 -15.54
C GLU A 82 -14.17 -10.43 -16.20
N THR A 83 -12.95 -9.94 -15.90
CA THR A 83 -11.71 -10.59 -16.38
C THR A 83 -11.53 -11.97 -15.76
N VAL A 84 -11.84 -12.15 -14.47
CA VAL A 84 -11.82 -13.48 -13.82
C VAL A 84 -12.77 -14.45 -14.51
N ASP A 85 -13.98 -14.00 -14.83
CA ASP A 85 -14.96 -14.82 -15.54
C ASP A 85 -14.49 -15.17 -16.96
N LYS A 86 -14.03 -14.17 -17.70
CA LYS A 86 -13.54 -14.33 -19.07
C LYS A 86 -12.39 -15.33 -19.15
N LEU A 87 -11.42 -15.27 -18.24
CA LEU A 87 -10.26 -16.17 -18.27
C LEU A 87 -10.65 -17.61 -17.96
N ASN A 88 -11.62 -17.84 -17.07
CA ASN A 88 -12.16 -19.17 -16.84
C ASN A 88 -12.87 -19.72 -18.08
N ASP A 89 -13.72 -18.91 -18.72
CA ASP A 89 -14.44 -19.30 -19.93
C ASP A 89 -13.46 -19.63 -21.07
N VAL A 90 -12.43 -18.78 -21.26
CA VAL A 90 -11.36 -19.00 -22.24
C VAL A 90 -10.61 -20.30 -21.96
N ALA A 91 -10.26 -20.60 -20.70
CA ALA A 91 -9.61 -21.86 -20.36
C ALA A 91 -10.46 -23.06 -20.80
N SER A 92 -11.76 -23.06 -20.47
CA SER A 92 -12.68 -24.14 -20.84
C SER A 92 -12.81 -24.34 -22.35
N GLN A 93 -12.78 -23.24 -23.12
CA GLN A 93 -12.90 -23.26 -24.58
C GLN A 93 -11.62 -23.75 -25.26
N ASN A 94 -10.47 -23.70 -24.58
CA ASN A 94 -9.16 -24.08 -25.10
C ASN A 94 -8.61 -25.36 -24.44
N GLY A 95 -9.51 -26.23 -23.96
CA GLY A 95 -9.17 -27.57 -23.47
C GLY A 95 -8.83 -27.66 -21.98
N GLY A 96 -8.69 -26.52 -21.29
CA GLY A 96 -8.60 -26.49 -19.83
C GLY A 96 -9.94 -26.83 -19.16
N THR A 97 -9.92 -26.98 -17.84
CA THR A 97 -11.13 -27.21 -17.03
C THR A 97 -11.43 -25.99 -16.18
N ALA A 98 -12.58 -25.34 -16.41
CA ALA A 98 -13.05 -24.24 -15.58
C ALA A 98 -13.71 -24.74 -14.28
N ASP A 99 -13.75 -23.86 -13.27
CA ASP A 99 -14.40 -24.07 -11.97
C ASP A 99 -14.11 -25.43 -11.33
N ILE A 100 -12.82 -25.81 -11.29
CA ILE A 100 -12.40 -27.05 -10.60
C ILE A 100 -12.68 -27.01 -9.09
N ASN A 101 -12.90 -25.80 -8.55
CA ASN A 101 -13.39 -25.53 -7.20
C ASN A 101 -14.63 -24.63 -7.28
N PRO A 102 -15.49 -24.65 -6.24
CA PRO A 102 -16.60 -23.71 -6.15
C PRO A 102 -16.13 -22.26 -6.22
N LYS A 103 -16.69 -21.51 -7.16
CA LYS A 103 -16.55 -20.06 -7.29
C LYS A 103 -16.73 -19.37 -5.93
N GLN A 104 -15.78 -18.53 -5.52
CA GLN A 104 -15.90 -17.74 -4.29
C GLN A 104 -16.18 -16.28 -4.62
N ASP A 105 -17.23 -15.77 -4.01
CA ASP A 105 -17.61 -14.36 -4.05
C ASP A 105 -17.80 -13.88 -2.62
N LEU A 106 -16.78 -13.19 -2.11
CA LEU A 106 -16.77 -12.60 -0.77
C LEU A 106 -17.10 -11.10 -0.83
N GLY A 107 -17.54 -10.59 -1.97
CA GLY A 107 -17.76 -9.16 -2.23
C GLY A 107 -16.47 -8.37 -2.43
N PHE A 108 -15.52 -8.45 -1.48
CA PHE A 108 -14.20 -7.79 -1.57
C PHE A 108 -13.17 -8.60 -2.37
N MET A 109 -13.39 -9.90 -2.51
CA MET A 109 -12.56 -10.82 -3.24
C MET A 109 -13.46 -11.73 -4.06
N TYR A 110 -13.09 -11.92 -5.31
CA TYR A 110 -13.81 -12.73 -6.28
C TYR A 110 -12.81 -13.61 -7.01
N ASN A 111 -12.93 -14.92 -6.88
CA ASN A 111 -12.02 -15.85 -7.53
C ASN A 111 -12.76 -17.01 -8.21
N ARG A 112 -12.09 -17.55 -9.23
CA ARG A 112 -12.46 -18.79 -9.90
C ARG A 112 -11.19 -19.57 -10.21
N ASN A 113 -11.24 -20.89 -10.04
CA ASN A 113 -10.09 -21.77 -10.24
C ASN A 113 -10.26 -22.57 -11.52
N LEU A 114 -9.20 -22.64 -12.32
CA LEU A 114 -9.13 -23.45 -13.53
C LEU A 114 -7.95 -24.41 -13.45
N ALA A 115 -8.04 -25.55 -14.13
CA ALA A 115 -6.92 -26.44 -14.38
C ALA A 115 -6.52 -26.37 -15.86
N ASP A 116 -5.23 -26.35 -16.14
CA ASP A 116 -4.73 -26.48 -17.51
C ASP A 116 -4.81 -27.94 -18.01
N LEU A 117 -4.28 -28.19 -19.22
CA LEU A 117 -4.34 -29.51 -19.88
C LEU A 117 -3.69 -30.63 -19.06
N ASP A 118 -2.70 -30.29 -18.23
CA ASP A 118 -1.93 -31.22 -17.42
C ASP A 118 -2.35 -31.20 -15.94
N GLY A 119 -3.44 -30.49 -15.61
CA GLY A 119 -4.02 -30.44 -14.27
C GLY A 119 -3.38 -29.40 -13.35
N HIS A 120 -2.51 -28.52 -13.85
CA HIS A 120 -1.93 -27.45 -13.03
C HIS A 120 -3.00 -26.44 -12.67
N VAL A 121 -3.09 -26.12 -11.38
CA VAL A 121 -4.19 -25.30 -10.85
C VAL A 121 -3.82 -23.83 -10.86
N TRP A 122 -4.67 -23.04 -11.53
CA TRP A 122 -4.60 -21.59 -11.57
C TRP A 122 -5.80 -20.98 -10.85
N GLU A 123 -5.54 -19.99 -10.00
CA GLU A 123 -6.56 -19.14 -9.39
C GLU A 123 -6.54 -17.78 -10.07
N MET A 124 -7.60 -17.47 -10.82
CA MET A 124 -7.83 -16.12 -11.31
C MET A 124 -8.63 -15.40 -10.25
N PHE A 125 -8.07 -14.33 -9.68
CA PHE A 125 -8.75 -13.58 -8.64
C PHE A 125 -8.73 -12.10 -8.91
N TRP A 126 -9.85 -11.47 -8.63
CA TRP A 126 -9.97 -10.03 -8.47
C TRP A 126 -10.11 -9.74 -7.00
N MET A 127 -9.38 -8.75 -6.52
CA MET A 127 -9.52 -8.25 -5.17
C MET A 127 -9.76 -6.76 -5.24
N ASN A 128 -10.82 -6.30 -4.61
CA ASN A 128 -10.98 -4.89 -4.33
C ASN A 128 -9.91 -4.51 -3.30
N ALA A 129 -8.80 -3.94 -3.76
CA ALA A 129 -7.69 -3.52 -2.90
C ALA A 129 -8.14 -2.61 -1.75
N GLU A 130 -9.22 -1.85 -1.95
CA GLU A 130 -9.80 -0.96 -0.93
C GLU A 130 -10.58 -1.74 0.14
N ALA A 131 -11.24 -2.85 -0.24
CA ALA A 131 -12.03 -3.65 0.69
C ALA A 131 -11.21 -4.77 1.40
N ALA A 132 -10.09 -5.20 0.80
CA ALA A 132 -9.13 -6.09 1.45
C ALA A 132 -8.42 -5.42 2.64
N ASP A 133 -8.18 -4.10 2.55
CA ASP A 133 -7.71 -3.29 3.68
C ASP A 133 -8.84 -2.93 4.66
N SER A 134 -10.08 -2.74 4.17
CA SER A 134 -11.26 -2.49 5.01
C SER A 134 -11.75 -3.72 5.79
N GLY A 135 -11.27 -4.93 5.47
CA GLY A 135 -11.59 -6.19 6.16
C GLY A 135 -11.12 -6.26 7.62
N LYS A 136 -10.43 -5.21 8.10
CA LYS A 136 -10.11 -5.01 9.52
C LYS A 136 -11.01 -3.99 10.21
N SER A 137 -12.22 -3.72 9.72
CA SER A 137 -13.20 -3.02 10.57
C SER A 137 -13.42 -3.87 11.82
N LYS A 138 -13.06 -3.33 12.98
CA LYS A 138 -13.35 -4.00 14.25
C LYS A 138 -14.87 -4.01 14.38
N GLY A 139 -15.50 -5.12 13.99
CA GLY A 139 -16.95 -5.26 13.96
C GLY A 139 -17.58 -4.77 15.25
N LEU A 140 -18.83 -4.29 15.17
CA LEU A 140 -19.61 -3.72 16.28
C LEU A 140 -19.43 -4.46 17.61
N ALA A 141 -19.32 -5.79 17.58
CA ALA A 141 -19.04 -6.64 18.74
C ALA A 141 -17.71 -6.30 19.47
N LEU A 142 -16.64 -5.96 18.75
CA LEU A 142 -15.35 -5.57 19.33
C LEU A 142 -15.39 -4.16 19.92
N ARG A 143 -16.10 -3.22 19.27
CA ARG A 143 -16.33 -1.85 19.78
C ARG A 143 -17.20 -1.87 21.04
N VAL A 144 -18.28 -2.67 21.03
CA VAL A 144 -19.13 -2.93 22.21
C VAL A 144 -18.31 -3.59 23.32
N ARG A 145 -17.43 -4.54 23.00
CA ARG A 145 -16.54 -5.18 23.99
C ARG A 145 -15.54 -4.20 24.59
N GLU A 146 -14.90 -3.34 23.79
CA GLU A 146 -13.98 -2.32 24.30
C GLU A 146 -14.73 -1.31 25.19
N SER A 147 -15.91 -0.83 24.79
CA SER A 147 -16.75 0.05 25.62
C SER A 147 -17.26 -0.63 26.91
N LEU A 148 -17.73 -1.89 26.82
CA LEU A 148 -18.16 -2.67 27.99
C LEU A 148 -17.00 -2.91 28.96
N ALA A 149 -15.77 -3.09 28.47
CA ALA A 149 -14.59 -3.30 29.31
C ALA A 149 -14.29 -2.09 30.21
N TRP A 150 -14.61 -0.86 29.77
CA TRP A 150 -14.51 0.35 30.59
C TRP A 150 -15.74 0.57 31.48
N LEU A 151 -16.94 0.28 30.96
CA LEU A 151 -18.20 0.52 31.65
C LEU A 151 -18.43 -0.42 32.84
N LEU A 152 -18.07 -1.70 32.73
CA LEU A 152 -18.28 -2.69 33.79
C LEU A 152 -17.57 -2.33 35.11
N PRO A 153 -16.24 -2.14 35.16
CA PRO A 153 -15.55 -1.76 36.39
C PRO A 153 -15.99 -0.38 36.90
N SER A 154 -16.29 0.56 36.00
CA SER A 154 -16.79 1.89 36.38
C SER A 154 -18.18 1.83 37.03
N ALA A 155 -19.10 1.06 36.46
CA ALA A 155 -20.45 0.87 36.98
C ALA A 155 -20.42 0.13 38.32
N VAL A 156 -19.56 -0.89 38.46
CA VAL A 156 -19.35 -1.59 39.73
C VAL A 156 -18.87 -0.60 40.81
N LEU A 157 -17.88 0.25 40.51
CA LEU A 157 -17.38 1.25 41.47
C LEU A 157 -18.45 2.26 41.91
N VAL A 158 -19.35 2.65 41.00
CA VAL A 158 -20.45 3.58 41.29
C VAL A 158 -21.57 2.92 42.10
N LEU A 159 -21.92 1.68 41.77
CA LEU A 159 -23.07 0.96 42.33
C LEU A 159 -22.75 0.24 43.66
N VAL A 160 -21.48 -0.02 43.97
CA VAL A 160 -21.09 -0.71 45.21
C VAL A 160 -21.46 0.13 46.46
N PRO A 161 -22.35 -0.36 47.34
CA PRO A 161 -22.85 0.41 48.49
C PRO A 161 -21.75 0.88 49.42
N LYS A 162 -21.72 2.18 49.75
CA LYS A 162 -20.65 2.86 50.52
C LYS A 162 -20.35 2.26 51.91
N CYS A 163 -21.27 1.47 52.47
CA CYS A 163 -21.16 0.86 53.79
C CYS A 163 -21.22 -0.68 53.69
N PRO A 164 -20.35 -1.44 54.40
CA PRO A 164 -20.41 -2.91 54.43
C PRO A 164 -21.75 -3.48 54.89
N ALA A 165 -22.42 -2.83 55.84
CA ALA A 165 -23.75 -3.25 56.28
C ALA A 165 -24.81 -3.09 55.17
N CYS A 166 -24.71 -2.04 54.35
CA CYS A 166 -25.56 -1.86 53.18
C CYS A 166 -25.28 -2.92 52.11
N LEU A 167 -24.02 -3.35 51.95
CA LEU A 167 -23.67 -4.46 51.05
C LEU A 167 -24.27 -5.79 51.52
N VAL A 168 -24.25 -6.08 52.83
CA VAL A 168 -24.93 -7.25 53.41
C VAL A 168 -26.42 -7.22 53.09
N ALA A 169 -27.09 -6.10 53.34
CA ALA A 169 -28.52 -5.93 53.05
C ALA A 169 -28.80 -6.06 51.54
N TYR A 170 -27.94 -5.50 50.68
CA TYR A 170 -28.08 -5.55 49.23
C TYR A 170 -27.97 -6.98 48.70
N VAL A 171 -26.95 -7.74 49.12
CA VAL A 171 -26.77 -9.14 48.72
C VAL A 171 -27.92 -10.00 49.27
N GLY A 172 -28.30 -9.83 50.53
CA GLY A 172 -29.41 -10.57 51.13
C GLY A 172 -30.73 -10.35 50.40
N LEU A 173 -31.01 -9.11 49.97
CA LEU A 173 -32.25 -8.76 49.28
C LEU A 173 -32.33 -9.32 47.86
N TRP A 174 -31.21 -9.39 47.14
CA TRP A 174 -31.18 -9.85 45.75
C TRP A 174 -30.92 -11.34 45.58
N THR A 175 -30.12 -11.95 46.46
CA THR A 175 -29.68 -13.35 46.30
C THR A 175 -30.16 -14.26 47.43
N GLY A 176 -30.75 -13.72 48.50
CA GLY A 176 -31.15 -14.47 49.69
C GLY A 176 -29.97 -15.01 50.53
N LEU A 177 -28.74 -14.61 50.21
CA LEU A 177 -27.53 -15.08 50.92
C LEU A 177 -27.18 -14.14 52.08
N GLY A 178 -26.94 -14.73 53.25
CA GLY A 178 -26.42 -14.01 54.41
C GLY A 178 -24.91 -13.83 54.33
N LEU A 179 -24.42 -12.59 54.48
CA LEU A 179 -22.99 -12.29 54.59
C LEU A 179 -22.66 -11.73 55.97
N SER A 180 -21.52 -12.14 56.54
CA SER A 180 -20.99 -11.49 57.73
C SER A 180 -20.47 -10.08 57.38
N LEU A 181 -20.48 -9.15 58.34
CA LEU A 181 -19.91 -7.80 58.14
C LEU A 181 -18.43 -7.87 57.72
N THR A 182 -17.68 -8.81 58.28
CA THR A 182 -16.26 -9.03 57.97
C THR A 182 -16.10 -9.45 56.51
N THR A 183 -16.87 -10.44 56.06
CA THR A 183 -16.87 -10.89 54.66
C THR A 183 -17.28 -9.77 53.71
N ALA A 184 -18.31 -9.00 54.04
CA ALA A 184 -18.75 -7.86 53.22
C ALA A 184 -17.69 -6.75 53.14
N THR A 185 -16.94 -6.53 54.21
CA THR A 185 -15.83 -5.56 54.24
C THR A 185 -14.70 -5.99 53.29
N TYR A 186 -14.27 -7.26 53.35
CA TYR A 186 -13.26 -7.78 52.44
C TYR A 186 -13.72 -7.80 50.99
N LEU A 187 -14.96 -8.20 50.72
CA LEU A 187 -15.52 -8.23 49.37
C LEU A 187 -15.57 -6.83 48.75
N ARG A 188 -16.01 -5.83 49.53
CA ARG A 188 -16.03 -4.42 49.12
C ARG A 188 -14.63 -3.92 48.75
N TRP A 189 -13.63 -4.18 49.59
CA TRP A 189 -12.24 -3.79 49.31
C TRP A 189 -11.67 -4.53 48.10
N ALA A 190 -11.93 -5.83 47.97
CA ALA A 190 -11.49 -6.61 46.81
C ALA A 190 -12.09 -6.06 45.50
N MET A 191 -13.37 -5.69 45.49
CA MET A 191 -14.03 -5.08 44.33
C MET A 191 -13.40 -3.74 43.96
N PHE A 192 -13.10 -2.87 44.92
CA PHE A 192 -12.41 -1.60 44.64
C PHE A 192 -11.02 -1.82 44.04
N VAL A 193 -10.23 -2.72 44.62
CA VAL A 193 -8.88 -3.03 44.16
C VAL A 193 -8.91 -3.62 42.76
N ILE A 194 -9.78 -4.60 42.50
CA ILE A 194 -9.90 -5.25 41.19
C ILE A 194 -10.37 -4.26 40.13
N CYS A 195 -11.44 -3.49 40.39
CA CYS A 195 -11.96 -2.53 39.42
C CYS A 195 -10.96 -1.40 39.14
N GLY A 196 -10.29 -0.89 40.18
CA GLY A 196 -9.22 0.10 40.03
C GLY A 196 -8.03 -0.44 39.22
N ALA A 197 -7.58 -1.67 39.50
CA ALA A 197 -6.51 -2.32 38.75
C ALA A 197 -6.91 -2.57 37.28
N CYS A 198 -8.15 -2.98 37.01
CA CYS A 198 -8.66 -3.13 35.64
C CYS A 198 -8.66 -1.81 34.87
N LEU A 199 -9.15 -0.72 35.47
CA LEU A 199 -9.15 0.61 34.83
C LEU A 199 -7.73 1.13 34.59
N LEU A 200 -6.83 0.97 35.56
CA LEU A 200 -5.42 1.32 35.41
C LEU A 200 -4.74 0.51 34.30
N TYR A 201 -5.02 -0.79 34.22
CA TYR A 201 -4.49 -1.64 33.14
C TYR A 201 -5.02 -1.21 31.76
N LEU A 202 -6.32 -0.92 31.63
CA LEU A 202 -6.91 -0.45 30.37
C LEU A 202 -6.32 0.90 29.94
N ALA A 203 -6.11 1.82 30.89
CA ALA A 203 -5.47 3.12 30.63
C ALA A 203 -4.00 2.94 30.21
N ALA A 204 -3.23 2.13 30.94
CA ALA A 204 -1.84 1.82 30.60
C ALA A 204 -1.72 1.15 29.22
N ARG A 205 -2.63 0.22 28.90
CA ARG A 205 -2.70 -0.42 27.59
C ARG A 205 -3.00 0.57 26.47
N TYR A 206 -3.91 1.51 26.68
CA TYR A 206 -4.22 2.55 25.70
C TYR A 206 -3.01 3.46 25.44
N LEU A 207 -2.33 3.90 26.51
CA LEU A 207 -1.11 4.70 26.41
C LEU A 207 0.04 3.93 25.74
N SER A 208 0.18 2.62 26.01
CA SER A 208 1.17 1.74 25.35
C SER A 208 0.97 1.74 23.83
N ARG A 209 -0.27 1.61 23.36
CA ARG A 209 -0.58 1.62 21.92
C ARG A 209 -0.17 2.93 21.23
N LEU A 210 -0.35 4.06 21.92
CA LEU A 210 0.10 5.37 21.39
C LEU A 210 1.63 5.42 21.27
N GLY A 211 2.35 4.94 22.28
CA GLY A 211 3.81 4.86 22.25
C GLY A 211 4.35 3.86 21.22
N GLU A 212 3.67 2.72 21.05
CA GLU A 212 4.01 1.68 20.06
C GLU A 212 4.01 2.23 18.63
N HIS A 213 3.05 3.08 18.27
CA HIS A 213 3.01 3.71 16.94
C HIS A 213 4.25 4.58 16.69
N THR A 214 4.61 5.44 17.64
CA THR A 214 5.79 6.30 17.53
C THR A 214 7.09 5.48 17.46
N HIS A 215 7.26 4.50 18.36
CA HIS A 215 8.44 3.63 18.38
C HIS A 215 8.54 2.77 17.11
N ALA A 216 7.42 2.29 16.56
CA ALA A 216 7.41 1.55 15.30
C ALA A 216 7.85 2.45 14.13
N GLY A 217 7.39 3.71 14.10
CA GLY A 217 7.85 4.70 13.13
C GLY A 217 9.36 4.97 13.23
N ASP A 218 9.89 5.13 14.44
CA ASP A 218 11.31 5.32 14.69
C ASP A 218 12.14 4.10 14.28
N ALA A 219 11.67 2.90 14.59
CA ALA A 219 12.31 1.65 14.19
C ALA A 219 12.34 1.50 12.66
N LEU A 220 11.25 1.86 11.96
CA LEU A 220 11.20 1.85 10.50
C LEU A 220 12.18 2.87 9.90
N ALA A 221 12.25 4.08 10.46
CA ALA A 221 13.21 5.09 10.04
C ALA A 221 14.67 4.62 10.29
N ALA A 222 14.94 3.96 11.42
CA ALA A 222 16.25 3.38 11.71
C ALA A 222 16.61 2.25 10.74
N ALA A 223 15.65 1.38 10.38
CA ALA A 223 15.85 0.35 9.38
C ALA A 223 16.17 0.94 8.00
N ARG A 224 15.44 1.98 7.57
CA ARG A 224 15.70 2.70 6.30
C ARG A 224 17.13 3.25 6.23
N ARG A 225 17.66 3.82 7.31
CA ARG A 225 19.04 4.33 7.37
C ARG A 225 20.11 3.23 7.23
N ARG A 226 19.74 1.97 7.41
CA ARG A 226 20.66 0.81 7.33
C ARG A 226 20.49 0.00 6.05
N LEU A 227 19.63 0.44 5.13
CA LEU A 227 19.48 -0.23 3.84
C LEU A 227 20.79 -0.15 3.04
N PRO A 228 21.13 -1.20 2.29
CA PRO A 228 22.24 -1.13 1.36
C PRO A 228 21.97 -0.04 0.32
N MET A 229 23.00 0.74 -0.01
CA MET A 229 22.89 1.84 -0.95
C MET A 229 23.36 1.39 -2.33
N THR A 230 22.76 1.93 -3.39
CA THR A 230 23.10 1.60 -4.78
C THR A 230 23.95 2.73 -5.37
N PRO A 231 25.17 2.46 -5.86
CA PRO A 231 25.97 3.49 -6.53
C PRO A 231 25.27 3.96 -7.81
N MET A 232 25.31 5.27 -8.04
CA MET A 232 24.75 5.90 -9.23
C MET A 232 25.87 6.23 -10.21
N GLU A 233 25.69 5.82 -11.47
CA GLU A 233 26.54 6.30 -12.56
C GLU A 233 26.35 7.81 -12.77
N PRO A 234 27.36 8.53 -13.31
CA PRO A 234 27.21 9.94 -13.66
C PRO A 234 26.05 10.14 -14.63
N VAL A 235 24.97 10.72 -14.13
CA VAL A 235 23.73 10.93 -14.89
C VAL A 235 23.40 12.41 -14.93
N PRO A 236 23.17 12.98 -16.12
CA PRO A 236 22.74 14.37 -16.24
C PRO A 236 21.22 14.50 -16.09
N VAL A 237 20.79 15.65 -15.61
CA VAL A 237 19.41 16.14 -15.66
C VAL A 237 19.40 17.55 -16.24
N THR A 238 18.29 17.96 -16.83
CA THR A 238 18.20 19.26 -17.51
C THR A 238 17.50 20.27 -16.61
N GLY A 239 18.23 21.28 -16.14
CA GLY A 239 17.69 22.40 -15.36
C GLY A 239 17.52 23.68 -16.21
N THR A 240 17.05 24.76 -15.60
CA THR A 240 16.84 26.05 -16.29
C THR A 240 18.11 26.69 -16.84
N LYS A 241 19.29 26.25 -16.38
CA LYS A 241 20.61 26.69 -16.85
C LYS A 241 21.24 25.72 -17.86
N GLY A 242 20.52 24.69 -18.28
CA GLY A 242 21.02 23.61 -19.14
C GLY A 242 21.21 22.29 -18.41
N ALA A 243 21.91 21.36 -19.06
CA ALA A 243 22.26 20.06 -18.48
C ALA A 243 23.22 20.24 -17.29
N VAL A 244 22.90 19.58 -16.18
CA VAL A 244 23.72 19.53 -14.97
C VAL A 244 23.84 18.08 -14.52
N SER A 245 24.94 17.74 -13.86
CA SER A 245 25.13 16.43 -13.25
C SER A 245 24.21 16.24 -12.03
N LEU A 246 23.89 14.99 -11.70
CA LEU A 246 23.16 14.67 -10.47
C LEU A 246 23.88 15.19 -9.21
N GLN A 247 25.22 15.24 -9.20
CA GLN A 247 26.00 15.81 -8.09
C GLN A 247 25.74 17.32 -7.90
N GLU A 248 25.63 18.08 -8.99
CA GLU A 248 25.36 19.52 -8.91
C GLU A 248 23.96 19.82 -8.34
N VAL A 249 23.00 18.90 -8.49
CA VAL A 249 21.65 19.01 -7.89
C VAL A 249 21.71 19.02 -6.35
N PHE A 250 22.78 18.49 -5.74
CA PHE A 250 22.94 18.56 -4.29
C PHE A 250 23.25 19.98 -3.80
N GLU A 251 23.63 20.92 -4.66
CA GLU A 251 24.00 22.29 -4.28
C GLU A 251 25.05 22.36 -3.16
N GLY A 252 26.02 21.44 -3.18
CA GLY A 252 27.09 21.33 -2.20
C GLY A 252 26.71 20.66 -0.87
N ARG A 253 25.47 20.16 -0.73
CA ARG A 253 25.03 19.37 0.44
C ARG A 253 25.33 17.89 0.26
N ARG A 254 25.30 17.11 1.34
CA ARG A 254 25.56 15.66 1.27
C ARG A 254 24.32 14.83 0.95
N MET A 255 23.12 15.31 1.27
CA MET A 255 21.90 14.54 1.05
C MET A 255 20.98 15.24 0.05
N LEU A 256 20.28 14.46 -0.74
CA LEU A 256 19.29 14.93 -1.70
C LEU A 256 18.02 14.10 -1.57
N VAL A 257 16.88 14.77 -1.43
CA VAL A 257 15.56 14.17 -1.53
C VAL A 257 14.92 14.64 -2.82
N VAL A 258 14.58 13.70 -3.70
CA VAL A 258 13.95 13.99 -4.99
C VAL A 258 12.54 13.43 -5.01
N TYR A 259 11.58 14.29 -5.32
CA TYR A 259 10.25 13.85 -5.71
C TYR A 259 10.18 13.69 -7.22
N HIS A 260 9.84 12.48 -7.69
CA HIS A 260 9.60 12.20 -9.10
C HIS A 260 8.13 12.47 -9.42
N PHE A 261 7.89 13.55 -10.15
CA PHE A 261 6.58 14.05 -10.51
C PHE A 261 6.13 13.44 -11.84
N MET A 262 5.01 12.73 -11.83
CA MET A 262 4.43 12.15 -13.05
C MET A 262 3.99 13.23 -14.03
N TRP A 263 4.48 13.14 -15.26
CA TRP A 263 4.15 14.08 -16.32
C TRP A 263 3.24 13.47 -17.39
N LYS A 264 2.25 14.24 -17.84
CA LYS A 264 1.48 13.94 -19.05
C LYS A 264 1.85 14.94 -20.13
N LYS A 265 2.77 14.54 -21.02
CA LYS A 265 3.30 15.39 -22.10
C LYS A 265 2.17 16.01 -22.94
N GLY A 266 2.23 17.32 -23.15
CA GLY A 266 1.24 18.07 -23.94
C GLY A 266 -0.14 18.23 -23.28
N ALA A 267 -0.37 17.71 -22.08
CA ALA A 267 -1.64 17.90 -21.39
C ALA A 267 -1.70 19.29 -20.73
N PRO A 268 -2.87 19.96 -20.72
CA PRO A 268 -3.02 21.23 -20.03
C PRO A 268 -2.82 21.07 -18.51
N HIS A 269 -2.51 22.18 -17.82
CA HIS A 269 -2.17 22.18 -16.39
C HIS A 269 -3.20 21.44 -15.50
N HIS A 270 -4.50 21.54 -15.81
CA HIS A 270 -5.57 20.90 -15.03
C HIS A 270 -5.74 19.39 -15.29
N LYS A 271 -5.01 18.83 -16.27
CA LYS A 271 -4.96 17.39 -16.59
C LYS A 271 -3.66 16.72 -16.14
N GLN A 272 -2.69 17.49 -15.63
CA GLN A 272 -1.48 16.95 -15.00
C GLN A 272 -1.81 16.15 -13.72
N CYS A 273 -0.87 15.31 -13.27
CA CYS A 273 -1.14 14.34 -12.19
C CYS A 273 -1.58 15.02 -10.88
N GLU A 274 -2.81 14.78 -10.46
CA GLU A 274 -3.43 15.45 -9.31
C GLU A 274 -2.78 15.03 -7.99
N GLY A 275 -2.50 13.74 -7.83
CA GLY A 275 -1.77 13.22 -6.67
C GLY A 275 -0.39 13.83 -6.56
N CYS A 276 0.35 13.91 -7.67
CA CYS A 276 1.66 14.57 -7.68
C CYS A 276 1.57 16.06 -7.37
N THR A 277 0.52 16.72 -7.87
CA THR A 277 0.22 18.12 -7.55
C THR A 277 -0.04 18.29 -6.04
N HIS A 278 -0.79 17.38 -5.43
CA HIS A 278 -1.07 17.40 -4.00
C HIS A 278 0.19 17.15 -3.16
N SER A 279 1.02 16.16 -3.52
CA SER A 279 2.31 15.88 -2.85
C SER A 279 3.22 17.11 -2.82
N GLN A 280 3.32 17.79 -3.95
CA GLN A 280 4.22 18.93 -4.11
C GLN A 280 3.67 20.21 -3.46
N ALA A 281 2.36 20.32 -3.27
CA ALA A 281 1.71 21.54 -2.80
C ALA A 281 2.19 22.03 -1.42
N ALA A 282 2.60 21.11 -0.54
CA ALA A 282 3.09 21.45 0.80
C ALA A 282 4.59 21.80 0.85
N MET A 283 5.33 21.55 -0.24
CA MET A 283 6.78 21.76 -0.30
C MET A 283 7.10 23.23 -0.58
N THR A 284 6.97 24.05 0.45
CA THR A 284 7.30 25.48 0.43
C THR A 284 8.80 25.73 0.59
N GLU A 285 9.24 26.97 0.34
CA GLU A 285 10.62 27.40 0.60
C GLU A 285 11.01 27.21 2.07
N ALA A 286 10.08 27.44 3.01
CA ALA A 286 10.33 27.24 4.43
C ALA A 286 10.62 25.78 4.76
N VAL A 287 9.84 24.84 4.20
CA VAL A 287 10.10 23.40 4.37
C VAL A 287 11.49 23.04 3.81
N CYS A 288 11.81 23.55 2.62
CA CYS A 288 13.12 23.32 2.00
C CYS A 288 14.27 23.92 2.82
N ALA A 289 14.06 25.07 3.48
CA ALA A 289 15.06 25.69 4.35
C ALA A 289 15.36 24.84 5.59
N TYR A 290 14.33 24.23 6.22
CA TYR A 290 14.53 23.31 7.34
C TYR A 290 15.28 22.03 6.92
N LEU A 291 15.04 21.54 5.70
CA LEU A 291 15.82 20.44 5.13
C LEU A 291 17.27 20.86 4.87
N ALA A 292 17.48 22.03 4.29
CA ALA A 292 18.80 22.58 3.99
C ALA A 292 19.66 22.77 5.24
N GLU A 293 19.06 23.23 6.35
CA GLU A 293 19.72 23.34 7.67
C GLU A 293 20.22 21.97 8.18
N ARG A 294 19.61 20.88 7.72
CA ARG A 294 20.02 19.50 8.02
C ARG A 294 20.77 18.85 6.87
N ASP A 295 21.42 19.65 6.02
CA ASP A 295 22.31 19.18 4.95
C ASP A 295 21.58 18.34 3.90
N VAL A 296 20.29 18.65 3.67
CA VAL A 296 19.44 18.02 2.66
C VAL A 296 18.99 19.04 1.62
N THR A 297 19.28 18.79 0.35
CA THR A 297 18.66 19.51 -0.77
C THR A 297 17.36 18.80 -1.19
N TYR A 298 16.34 19.57 -1.57
CA TYR A 298 15.10 19.03 -2.13
C TYR A 298 14.94 19.45 -3.59
N ALA A 299 14.61 18.50 -4.46
CA ALA A 299 14.38 18.76 -5.88
C ALA A 299 13.18 17.97 -6.42
N VAL A 300 12.64 18.43 -7.55
CA VAL A 300 11.59 17.73 -8.30
C VAL A 300 12.14 17.29 -9.64
N PHE A 301 12.06 16.00 -9.93
CA PHE A 301 12.40 15.44 -11.23
C PHE A 301 11.12 15.07 -11.98
N SER A 302 11.11 15.27 -13.29
CA SER A 302 9.96 14.91 -14.12
C SER A 302 10.38 14.57 -15.54
N SER A 303 9.74 13.57 -16.14
CA SER A 303 10.00 13.15 -17.52
C SER A 303 9.45 14.12 -18.58
N GLY A 304 8.80 15.21 -18.16
CA GLY A 304 8.28 16.24 -19.06
C GLY A 304 9.38 17.12 -19.69
N PRO A 305 9.13 17.71 -20.88
CA PRO A 305 9.98 18.74 -21.44
C PRO A 305 10.22 19.90 -20.45
N LEU A 306 11.45 20.43 -20.39
CA LEU A 306 11.82 21.44 -19.40
C LEU A 306 10.91 22.68 -19.43
N ASP A 307 10.58 23.17 -20.62
CA ASP A 307 9.71 24.32 -20.83
C ASP A 307 8.29 24.07 -20.28
N GLU A 308 7.72 22.89 -20.54
CA GLU A 308 6.41 22.50 -20.02
C GLU A 308 6.40 22.43 -18.48
N ILE A 309 7.38 21.75 -17.89
CA ILE A 309 7.40 21.53 -16.43
C ILE A 309 7.72 22.83 -15.66
N VAL A 310 8.56 23.70 -16.22
CA VAL A 310 8.86 25.02 -15.65
C VAL A 310 7.64 25.94 -15.74
N ALA A 311 6.93 25.95 -16.87
CA ALA A 311 5.69 26.71 -17.02
C ALA A 311 4.63 26.26 -16.01
N TYR A 312 4.54 24.96 -15.73
CA TYR A 312 3.63 24.43 -14.71
C TYR A 312 4.05 24.79 -13.28
N ARG A 313 5.34 24.67 -12.95
CA ARG A 313 5.89 25.13 -11.66
C ARG A 313 5.56 26.60 -11.42
N GLU A 314 5.76 27.45 -12.43
CA GLU A 314 5.45 28.88 -12.36
C GLU A 314 3.95 29.15 -12.26
N PHE A 315 3.14 28.40 -13.02
CA PHE A 315 1.69 28.44 -12.90
C PHE A 315 1.23 28.12 -11.48
N MET A 316 1.82 27.12 -10.82
CA MET A 316 1.53 26.75 -9.43
C MET A 316 2.15 27.73 -8.42
N GLY A 317 3.09 28.58 -8.85
CA GLY A 317 3.79 29.53 -7.98
C GLY A 317 4.84 28.87 -7.09
N TRP A 318 5.27 27.65 -7.44
CA TRP A 318 6.29 26.93 -6.68
C TRP A 318 7.69 27.49 -6.97
N LYS A 319 8.54 27.39 -5.95
CA LYS A 319 9.91 27.92 -5.96
C LYS A 319 10.97 26.83 -5.84
N THR A 320 10.52 25.60 -5.61
CA THR A 320 11.39 24.43 -5.59
C THR A 320 12.12 24.24 -6.92
N PRO A 321 13.35 23.71 -6.92
CA PRO A 321 14.07 23.46 -8.16
C PRO A 321 13.47 22.25 -8.88
N TRP A 322 13.19 22.43 -10.17
CA TRP A 322 12.62 21.41 -11.04
C TRP A 322 13.62 21.09 -12.15
N TYR A 323 13.80 19.81 -12.42
CA TYR A 323 14.68 19.31 -13.46
C TYR A 323 13.92 18.34 -14.36
N SER A 324 14.15 18.46 -15.66
CA SER A 324 13.65 17.51 -16.64
C SER A 324 14.60 16.32 -16.72
N THR A 325 14.00 15.13 -16.74
CA THR A 325 14.69 13.85 -16.99
C THR A 325 14.31 13.28 -18.36
N ALA A 326 13.72 14.10 -19.26
CA ALA A 326 13.26 13.65 -20.57
C ALA A 326 14.40 13.11 -21.45
N ASP A 327 15.60 13.66 -21.29
CA ASP A 327 16.82 13.27 -22.01
C ASP A 327 17.77 12.43 -21.12
N SER A 328 17.34 12.07 -19.92
CA SER A 328 18.13 11.28 -18.97
C SER A 328 17.88 9.79 -19.15
N PRO A 329 18.84 8.91 -18.79
CA PRO A 329 18.62 7.47 -18.75
C PRO A 329 17.46 7.05 -17.83
N ASP A 330 16.84 5.91 -18.11
CA ASP A 330 15.67 5.37 -17.40
C ASP A 330 15.84 5.21 -15.88
N VAL A 331 17.08 5.22 -15.37
CA VAL A 331 17.35 5.15 -13.93
C VAL A 331 16.69 6.29 -13.15
N LEU A 332 16.51 7.47 -13.76
CA LEU A 332 15.79 8.60 -13.17
C LEU A 332 14.35 8.76 -13.69
N ALA A 333 13.89 7.86 -14.56
CA ALA A 333 12.52 7.94 -15.06
C ALA A 333 11.52 7.83 -13.90
N THR A 334 10.47 8.65 -13.98
CA THR A 334 9.29 8.47 -13.14
C THR A 334 8.61 7.18 -13.57
N ARG A 335 8.34 6.29 -12.61
CA ARG A 335 7.80 4.95 -12.87
C ARG A 335 6.26 4.98 -12.85
N ASP A 336 5.65 3.83 -12.61
CA ASP A 336 4.22 3.69 -12.37
C ASP A 336 3.81 4.35 -11.02
N GLY A 337 3.59 5.66 -11.07
CA GLY A 337 3.31 6.50 -9.91
C GLY A 337 4.39 7.56 -9.65
N GLY A 338 4.01 8.64 -8.97
CA GLY A 338 5.00 9.52 -8.36
C GLY A 338 5.78 8.75 -7.29
N ASP A 339 7.03 9.10 -7.04
CA ASP A 339 7.87 8.42 -6.07
C ASP A 339 8.86 9.38 -5.38
N LEU A 340 9.31 9.03 -4.18
CA LEU A 340 10.30 9.80 -3.42
C LEU A 340 11.58 8.99 -3.32
N ARG A 341 12.71 9.58 -3.72
CA ARG A 341 14.03 8.96 -3.62
C ARG A 341 14.97 9.81 -2.79
N CYS A 342 15.79 9.14 -1.99
CA CYS A 342 16.86 9.76 -1.24
C CYS A 342 18.20 9.34 -1.83
N TYR A 343 19.11 10.31 -1.90
CA TYR A 343 20.46 10.11 -2.37
C TYR A 343 21.46 10.67 -1.37
N LEU A 344 22.63 10.06 -1.34
CA LEU A 344 23.79 10.48 -0.56
C LEU A 344 24.93 10.75 -1.53
N ASN A 345 25.50 11.95 -1.46
CA ASN A 345 26.74 12.29 -2.12
C ASN A 345 27.88 12.06 -1.13
N THR A 346 28.71 11.07 -1.43
CA THR A 346 30.08 11.01 -0.91
C THR A 346 30.93 11.77 -1.92
N ASP A 347 31.94 12.53 -1.49
CA ASP A 347 32.67 13.46 -2.39
C ASP A 347 33.13 12.85 -3.73
N ASP A 348 33.29 11.51 -3.78
CA ASP A 348 33.70 10.75 -4.95
C ASP A 348 32.54 10.06 -5.73
N GLN A 349 31.37 9.86 -5.12
CA GLN A 349 30.28 9.05 -5.68
C GLN A 349 28.90 9.37 -5.08
N VAL A 350 27.87 9.37 -5.93
CA VAL A 350 26.47 9.45 -5.51
C VAL A 350 25.89 8.05 -5.32
N PHE A 351 25.10 7.88 -4.27
CA PHE A 351 24.36 6.66 -3.99
C PHE A 351 22.87 6.95 -3.87
N GLN A 352 22.03 6.11 -4.45
CA GLN A 352 20.61 6.04 -4.09
C GLN A 352 20.47 5.20 -2.82
N THR A 353 19.89 5.76 -1.76
CA THR A 353 19.83 5.12 -0.44
C THR A 353 18.47 4.52 -0.13
N TYR A 354 17.40 5.14 -0.62
CA TYR A 354 16.03 4.75 -0.33
C TYR A 354 15.09 5.25 -1.42
N GLU A 355 14.08 4.45 -1.76
CA GLU A 355 12.96 4.87 -2.60
C GLU A 355 11.64 4.43 -1.99
N THR A 356 10.59 5.22 -2.20
CA THR A 356 9.24 4.89 -1.75
C THR A 356 8.18 5.46 -2.67
N LYS A 357 7.04 4.77 -2.75
CA LYS A 357 5.89 5.16 -3.57
C LYS A 357 4.58 5.02 -2.79
N TRP A 358 3.46 5.38 -3.42
CA TRP A 358 2.12 5.26 -2.84
C TRP A 358 2.00 5.96 -1.48
N ARG A 359 1.50 5.27 -0.45
CA ARG A 359 1.36 5.79 0.92
C ARG A 359 2.66 6.28 1.55
N GLY A 360 3.83 5.86 1.05
CA GLY A 360 5.11 6.39 1.51
C GLY A 360 5.36 7.85 1.16
N ILE A 361 4.64 8.39 0.18
CA ILE A 361 4.71 9.81 -0.23
C ILE A 361 3.86 10.69 0.70
N GLU A 362 2.95 10.10 1.49
CA GLU A 362 2.12 10.83 2.46
C GLU A 362 2.97 11.57 3.53
N ALA A 363 4.25 11.22 3.65
CA ALA A 363 5.23 11.98 4.43
C ALA A 363 5.33 13.45 3.99
N MET A 364 5.02 13.76 2.73
CA MET A 364 4.99 15.10 2.15
C MET A 364 3.59 15.73 2.17
N MET A 365 2.57 15.02 2.64
CA MET A 365 1.16 15.44 2.61
C MET A 365 0.65 15.68 4.04
N PRO A 366 0.98 16.83 4.66
CA PRO A 366 0.52 17.14 6.02
C PRO A 366 -1.01 17.19 6.12
N THR A 367 -1.70 17.51 5.03
CA THR A 367 -3.16 17.50 4.92
C THR A 367 -3.77 16.15 5.30
N LEU A 368 -3.20 15.04 4.82
CA LEU A 368 -3.71 13.70 5.13
C LEU A 368 -3.48 13.33 6.59
N GLN A 369 -2.32 13.71 7.14
CA GLN A 369 -2.01 13.50 8.56
C GLN A 369 -2.90 14.35 9.48
N LEU A 370 -3.25 15.56 9.05
CA LEU A 370 -4.18 16.42 9.80
C LEU A 370 -5.62 15.90 9.74
N LEU A 371 -6.05 15.33 8.61
CA LEU A 371 -7.35 14.70 8.47
C LEU A 371 -7.52 13.48 9.39
N ASP A 372 -6.46 12.68 9.57
CA ASP A 372 -6.44 11.54 10.52
C ASP A 372 -6.70 11.96 11.98
N LEU A 373 -6.48 13.22 12.32
CA LEU A 373 -6.76 13.77 13.66
C LEU A 373 -8.22 14.19 13.83
N THR A 374 -9.00 14.24 12.75
CA THR A 374 -10.39 14.69 12.80
C THR A 374 -11.34 13.53 13.12
N PRO A 375 -12.54 13.81 13.68
CA PRO A 375 -13.51 12.77 14.02
C PRO A 375 -14.01 11.93 12.85
N TYR A 376 -13.88 12.43 11.62
CA TYR A 376 -14.30 11.75 10.40
C TYR A 376 -13.14 11.25 9.55
N GLY A 377 -11.91 11.44 10.04
CA GLY A 377 -10.73 10.96 9.36
C GLY A 377 -10.57 11.55 7.97
N ARG A 378 -10.09 10.72 7.04
CA ARG A 378 -9.93 11.07 5.63
C ARG A 378 -11.20 10.84 4.81
N GLN A 379 -12.17 10.11 5.36
CA GLN A 379 -13.44 9.77 4.69
C GLN A 379 -13.20 8.93 3.43
N GLU A 380 -12.22 8.03 3.50
CA GLU A 380 -11.83 7.17 2.37
C GLU A 380 -12.32 5.73 2.60
N THR A 381 -12.63 5.01 1.51
CA THR A 381 -13.20 3.63 1.54
C THR A 381 -12.38 2.60 2.31
N TRP A 382 -11.07 2.80 2.45
CA TRP A 382 -10.18 1.91 3.20
C TRP A 382 -10.15 2.19 4.72
N GLU A 383 -10.70 3.33 5.17
CA GLU A 383 -10.64 3.78 6.56
C GLU A 383 -11.72 3.10 7.44
N ASP A 384 -11.35 2.74 8.68
CA ASP A 384 -12.30 2.28 9.71
C ASP A 384 -13.03 3.49 10.33
N SER A 385 -13.93 4.09 9.56
CA SER A 385 -14.67 5.30 9.94
C SER A 385 -16.00 4.99 10.66
N PRO A 386 -16.58 5.95 11.40
CA PRO A 386 -17.93 5.81 11.95
C PRO A 386 -18.98 5.61 10.85
N GLU A 387 -20.02 4.80 11.12
CA GLU A 387 -21.08 4.45 10.14
C GLU A 387 -21.85 5.66 9.57
N LEU A 388 -21.77 6.82 10.23
CA LEU A 388 -22.45 8.05 9.84
C LEU A 388 -21.72 8.83 8.74
N VAL A 389 -20.58 8.34 8.25
CA VAL A 389 -19.71 9.02 7.29
C VAL A 389 -19.88 8.38 5.92
N GLN A 390 -20.21 9.19 4.91
CA GLN A 390 -20.11 8.77 3.52
C GLN A 390 -18.63 8.65 3.15
N LEU A 391 -18.24 7.46 2.67
CA LEU A 391 -16.87 7.19 2.26
C LEU A 391 -16.74 7.30 0.76
N ASP A 392 -15.72 8.04 0.33
CA ASP A 392 -15.38 8.18 -1.07
C ASP A 392 -14.10 7.38 -1.39
N ARG A 393 -13.89 7.08 -2.67
CA ARG A 393 -12.68 6.38 -3.10
C ARG A 393 -11.43 7.18 -2.71
N ALA A 394 -10.37 6.51 -2.27
CA ALA A 394 -9.11 7.18 -1.96
C ALA A 394 -8.61 8.05 -3.13
N GLY A 395 -8.17 9.27 -2.83
CA GLY A 395 -7.70 10.23 -3.84
C GLY A 395 -8.80 10.88 -4.70
N SER A 396 -10.08 10.50 -4.55
CA SER A 396 -11.20 11.18 -5.24
C SER A 396 -11.29 12.67 -4.89
N TRP A 397 -10.92 13.01 -3.65
CA TRP A 397 -10.86 14.39 -3.13
C TRP A 397 -9.81 15.27 -3.79
N TRP A 398 -8.91 14.74 -4.62
CA TRP A 398 -7.97 15.57 -5.37
C TRP A 398 -8.66 16.41 -6.44
N ARG A 399 -9.90 16.07 -6.80
CA ARG A 399 -10.75 16.84 -7.70
C ARG A 399 -12.08 17.15 -7.02
N ARG A 400 -12.60 18.35 -7.27
CA ARG A 400 -13.98 18.71 -6.92
C ARG A 400 -14.58 19.54 -8.05
N ASP A 401 -15.82 19.25 -8.43
CA ASP A 401 -16.55 19.94 -9.50
C ASP A 401 -15.76 20.06 -10.80
N GLY A 402 -15.06 18.98 -11.18
CA GLY A 402 -14.30 18.94 -12.43
C GLY A 402 -12.95 19.66 -12.40
N ARG A 403 -12.45 20.15 -11.24
CA ARG A 403 -11.14 20.82 -11.14
C ARG A 403 -10.24 20.24 -10.04
N PRO A 404 -8.92 20.08 -10.26
CA PRO A 404 -7.99 19.63 -9.21
C PRO A 404 -7.92 20.62 -8.04
N VAL A 405 -8.17 20.16 -6.82
CA VAL A 405 -8.30 20.97 -5.59
C VAL A 405 -7.04 21.79 -5.31
N ALA A 406 -5.84 21.22 -5.45
CA ALA A 406 -4.59 21.94 -5.20
C ALA A 406 -4.43 23.19 -6.09
N GLN A 407 -5.05 23.19 -7.27
CA GLN A 407 -5.01 24.31 -8.23
C GLN A 407 -6.03 25.42 -7.89
N TRP A 408 -6.92 25.23 -6.90
CA TRP A 408 -7.90 26.25 -6.46
C TRP A 408 -7.26 27.44 -5.75
N THR A 409 -6.05 27.27 -5.23
CA THR A 409 -5.26 28.37 -4.64
C THR A 409 -4.83 29.43 -5.66
N ARG A 410 -5.08 29.18 -6.96
CA ARG A 410 -4.76 30.07 -8.08
C ARG A 410 -6.06 30.71 -8.58
N THR A 411 -6.55 31.70 -7.84
CA THR A 411 -7.81 32.43 -8.10
C THR A 411 -7.65 33.56 -9.13
N ASP A 412 -6.41 33.91 -9.47
CA ASP A 412 -6.01 35.02 -10.35
C ASP A 412 -5.84 34.62 -11.83
N LYS A 413 -5.87 33.33 -12.14
CA LYS A 413 -5.74 32.82 -13.51
C LYS A 413 -6.89 31.86 -13.85
N PRO A 414 -7.63 32.08 -14.96
CA PRO A 414 -8.66 31.14 -15.38
C PRO A 414 -8.01 29.79 -15.67
N VAL A 415 -8.48 28.74 -14.98
CA VAL A 415 -8.21 27.38 -15.40
C VAL A 415 -9.19 27.09 -16.52
N ASP A 416 -8.71 27.07 -17.77
CA ASP A 416 -9.55 26.74 -18.90
C ASP A 416 -10.02 25.28 -18.76
N LEU A 417 -11.33 25.09 -18.54
CA LEU A 417 -11.96 23.80 -18.24
C LEU A 417 -12.46 23.08 -19.51
N LYS A 418 -12.01 23.51 -20.69
CA LYS A 418 -12.42 22.89 -21.97
C LYS A 418 -11.72 21.56 -22.24
#